data_AF-A0A9E2F2K8-F1
#
_entry.id   AF-A0A9E2F2K8-F1
#
_cell.length_a   1.000
_cell.length_b   1.000
_cell.length_c   1.000
_cell.angle_alpha   90.00
_cell.angle_beta   90.00
_cell.angle_gamma   90.00
#
_symmetry.space_group_name_H-M   'P 1'
#
loop_
_entity.id
_entity.type
_entity.pdbx_description
1 polymer ?
#
loop_
_entity_poly.entity_id
_entity_poly.type
_entity_poly.pdbx_seq_one_letter_code
_entity_poly.pdbx_strand_id
1 'polypeptide(L)'
;MADTDSPITLDPVRLAVWCVIITTLLAGLIIGKSLLIPLAIAILLWVLLDAIRGALIRWSSGATPMPRGVATLLAILFMLAGNYLVVWIVLAQAEAFAAALPVYQANFETLLLRGAALLGLDELPTTASMLEQIDVQPMLGAIGDSIGSLVSSIVLILIYLGFLLAEEKIIPGKLKRLPSDPDKKEQLQ
;
A
#
# COMPACT_ATOMS: atom_id res chain seq x y z
N MET A 1 -27.70 -35.30 -37.41
CA MET A 1 -26.39 -35.82 -37.85
C MET A 1 -25.95 -34.89 -38.98
N ALA A 2 -24.99 -34.00 -38.69
CA ALA A 2 -24.50 -32.81 -39.44
C ALA A 2 -24.53 -31.63 -38.46
N ASP A 3 -23.52 -30.79 -38.26
CA ASP A 3 -22.23 -30.59 -38.92
C ASP A 3 -21.37 -29.90 -37.83
N THR A 4 -20.39 -30.61 -37.27
CA THR A 4 -19.48 -30.09 -36.26
C THR A 4 -18.07 -30.39 -36.73
N ASP A 5 -17.58 -29.63 -37.71
CA ASP A 5 -16.16 -29.45 -37.98
C ASP A 5 -15.97 -28.28 -38.95
N SER A 6 -16.28 -27.06 -38.49
CA SER A 6 -15.71 -25.86 -39.13
C SER A 6 -14.23 -25.82 -38.72
N PRO A 7 -13.25 -25.99 -39.63
CA PRO A 7 -11.86 -25.90 -39.25
C PRO A 7 -11.60 -24.50 -38.72
N ILE A 8 -11.02 -24.37 -37.53
CA ILE A 8 -10.57 -23.09 -37.00
C ILE A 8 -9.49 -22.57 -37.95
N THR A 9 -9.87 -21.75 -38.92
CA THR A 9 -8.94 -21.06 -39.79
C THR A 9 -8.26 -19.99 -38.95
N LEU A 10 -7.01 -20.26 -38.56
CA LEU A 10 -6.17 -19.31 -37.86
C LEU A 10 -5.73 -18.25 -38.86
N ASP A 11 -6.56 -17.22 -39.07
CA ASP A 11 -6.18 -16.08 -39.90
C ASP A 11 -4.96 -15.38 -39.28
N PRO A 12 -3.82 -15.30 -40.00
CA PRO A 12 -2.58 -14.72 -39.47
C PRO A 12 -2.78 -13.23 -39.11
N VAL A 13 -3.68 -12.54 -39.81
CA VAL A 13 -4.06 -11.15 -39.52
C VAL A 13 -4.78 -11.03 -38.18
N ARG A 14 -5.71 -11.93 -37.88
CA ARG A 14 -6.45 -11.91 -36.60
C ARG A 14 -5.52 -12.16 -35.42
N LEU A 15 -4.58 -13.10 -35.59
CA LEU A 15 -3.53 -13.36 -34.59
C LEU A 15 -2.62 -12.14 -34.40
N ALA A 16 -2.19 -11.48 -35.48
CA ALA A 16 -1.38 -10.27 -35.40
C ALA A 16 -2.10 -9.13 -34.66
N VAL A 17 -3.40 -8.93 -34.91
CA VAL A 17 -4.22 -7.91 -34.21
C VAL A 17 -4.30 -8.21 -32.71
N TRP A 18 -4.56 -9.47 -32.33
CA TRP A 18 -4.59 -9.86 -30.91
C TRP A 18 -3.23 -9.66 -30.23
N CYS A 19 -2.13 -10.00 -30.91
CA CYS A 19 -0.79 -9.73 -30.39
C CYS A 19 -0.57 -8.23 -30.15
N VAL A 20 -0.92 -7.37 -31.11
CA VAL A 20 -0.75 -5.92 -30.96
C VAL A 20 -1.59 -5.37 -29.81
N ILE A 21 -2.85 -5.82 -29.67
CA ILE A 21 -3.72 -5.40 -28.56
C ILE A 21 -3.13 -5.82 -27.22
N ILE A 22 -2.73 -7.09 -27.08
CA ILE A 22 -2.17 -7.63 -25.83
C ILE A 22 -0.86 -6.91 -25.48
N THR A 23 0.04 -6.72 -26.44
CA THR A 23 1.30 -6.01 -26.23
C THR A 23 1.06 -4.56 -25.83
N THR A 24 0.12 -3.86 -26.48
CA THR A 24 -0.22 -2.48 -26.16
C THR A 24 -0.82 -2.37 -24.76
N LEU A 25 -1.71 -3.29 -24.40
CA LEU A 25 -2.34 -3.34 -23.08
C LEU A 25 -1.32 -3.65 -21.98
N LEU A 26 -0.43 -4.62 -22.19
CA LEU A 26 0.67 -4.94 -21.27
C LEU A 26 1.64 -3.77 -21.13
N ALA A 27 2.01 -3.11 -22.23
CA ALA A 27 2.86 -1.93 -22.19
C ALA A 27 2.21 -0.80 -21.39
N GLY A 28 0.92 -0.54 -21.63
CA GLY A 28 0.14 0.43 -20.85
C GLY A 28 0.08 0.06 -19.36
N LEU A 29 -0.08 -1.21 -19.03
CA LEU A 29 -0.09 -1.69 -17.64
C LEU A 29 1.28 -1.52 -16.95
N ILE A 30 2.38 -1.80 -17.65
CA ILE A 30 3.74 -1.67 -17.11
C ILE A 30 4.08 -0.19 -16.87
N ILE A 31 3.74 0.69 -17.81
CA ILE A 31 3.99 2.13 -17.72
C ILE A 31 3.09 2.76 -16.65
N GLY A 32 1.81 2.37 -16.61
CA GLY A 32 0.81 2.89 -15.68
C GLY A 32 0.83 2.26 -14.29
N LYS A 33 1.69 1.27 -14.02
CA LYS A 33 1.69 0.51 -12.75
C LYS A 33 1.82 1.40 -11.52
N SER A 34 2.59 2.50 -11.61
CA SER A 34 2.79 3.44 -10.51
C SER A 34 1.51 4.17 -10.09
N LEU A 35 0.52 4.26 -10.98
CA LEU A 35 -0.80 4.83 -10.70
C LEU A 35 -1.83 3.72 -10.40
N LEU A 36 -1.78 2.62 -11.14
CA LEU A 36 -2.74 1.52 -11.04
C LEU A 36 -2.59 0.71 -9.74
N ILE A 37 -1.37 0.50 -9.25
CA ILE A 37 -1.15 -0.24 -8.00
C ILE A 37 -1.76 0.51 -6.80
N PRO A 38 -1.48 1.81 -6.58
CA PRO A 38 -2.15 2.59 -5.53
C PRO A 38 -3.68 2.60 -5.65
N LEU A 39 -4.21 2.70 -6.86
CA LEU A 39 -5.65 2.64 -7.11
C LEU A 39 -6.25 1.28 -6.69
N ALA A 40 -5.61 0.17 -7.06
CA ALA A 40 -6.07 -1.17 -6.70
C ALA A 40 -6.09 -1.36 -5.17
N ILE A 41 -5.05 -0.87 -4.47
CA ILE A 41 -4.99 -0.88 -3.01
C ILE A 41 -6.12 -0.02 -2.43
N ALA A 42 -6.37 1.17 -2.99
CA ALA A 42 -7.46 2.03 -2.54
C ALA A 42 -8.84 1.36 -2.70
N ILE A 43 -9.07 0.63 -3.81
CA ILE A 43 -10.30 -0.16 -4.00
C ILE A 43 -10.41 -1.25 -2.93
N LEU A 44 -9.33 -1.99 -2.66
CA LEU A 44 -9.31 -3.02 -1.62
C LEU A 44 -9.65 -2.43 -0.24
N LEU A 45 -9.02 -1.32 0.11
CA LEU A 45 -9.28 -0.60 1.37
C LEU A 45 -10.72 -0.09 1.42
N TRP A 46 -11.26 0.41 0.31
CA TRP A 46 -12.64 0.86 0.22
C TRP A 46 -13.63 -0.28 0.49
N VAL A 47 -13.42 -1.45 -0.14
CA VAL A 47 -14.23 -2.66 0.10
C VAL A 47 -14.14 -3.10 1.55
N LEU A 48 -12.92 -3.13 2.12
CA LEU A 48 -12.72 -3.50 3.52
C LEU A 48 -13.43 -2.52 4.47
N LEU A 49 -13.37 -1.23 4.18
CA LEU A 49 -14.06 -0.20 4.94
C LEU A 49 -15.58 -0.35 4.86
N ASP A 50 -16.14 -0.74 3.71
CA ASP A 50 -17.57 -1.03 3.60
C ASP A 50 -17.98 -2.28 4.39
N ALA A 51 -17.17 -3.35 4.33
CA ALA A 51 -17.40 -4.56 5.11
C ALA A 51 -17.40 -4.29 6.64
N ILE A 52 -16.45 -3.49 7.12
CA ILE A 52 -16.37 -3.08 8.53
C ILE A 52 -17.57 -2.20 8.89
N ARG A 53 -17.95 -1.23 8.03
CA ARG A 53 -19.15 -0.40 8.23
C ARG A 53 -20.40 -1.28 8.39
N GLY A 54 -20.58 -2.28 7.52
CA GLY A 54 -21.69 -3.22 7.60
C GLY A 54 -21.69 -4.06 8.89
N ALA A 55 -20.51 -4.53 9.32
CA ALA A 55 -20.37 -5.28 10.56
C ALA A 55 -20.71 -4.45 11.81
N LEU A 56 -20.24 -3.20 11.86
CA LEU A 56 -20.53 -2.24 12.93
C LEU A 56 -22.03 -1.89 12.99
N ILE A 57 -22.65 -1.62 11.85
CA ILE A 57 -24.10 -1.33 11.79
C ILE A 57 -24.89 -2.55 12.29
N ARG A 58 -24.53 -3.76 11.87
CA ARG A 58 -25.17 -5.00 12.33
C ARG A 58 -25.00 -5.24 13.83
N TRP A 59 -23.83 -4.93 14.40
CA TRP A 59 -23.60 -5.03 15.83
C TRP A 59 -24.35 -3.96 16.64
N SER A 60 -24.49 -2.75 16.08
CA SER A 60 -25.21 -1.61 16.69
C SER A 60 -26.73 -1.73 16.64
N SER A 61 -27.29 -2.70 15.90
CA SER A 61 -28.74 -2.92 15.73
C SER A 61 -29.52 -3.14 17.03
N GLY A 62 -28.85 -3.35 18.16
CA GLY A 62 -29.48 -3.59 19.47
C GLY A 62 -29.79 -2.33 20.30
N ALA A 63 -29.15 -1.18 20.07
CA ALA A 63 -29.28 -0.02 20.99
C ALA A 63 -29.62 1.32 20.31
N THR A 64 -29.05 1.66 19.15
CA THR A 64 -29.40 2.88 18.38
C THR A 64 -28.80 2.77 16.97
N PRO A 65 -29.49 3.17 15.88
CA PRO A 65 -28.89 3.19 14.56
C PRO A 65 -27.74 4.22 14.51
N MET A 66 -26.51 3.71 14.49
CA MET A 66 -25.28 4.52 14.44
C MET A 66 -25.20 5.28 13.10
N PRO A 67 -25.13 6.61 13.09
CA PRO A 67 -24.93 7.36 11.84
C PRO A 67 -23.58 6.99 11.24
N ARG A 68 -23.54 6.76 9.91
CA ARG A 68 -22.31 6.37 9.17
C ARG A 68 -21.10 7.28 9.46
N GLY A 69 -21.33 8.57 9.74
CA GLY A 69 -20.29 9.52 10.12
C GLY A 69 -19.63 9.20 11.47
N VAL A 70 -20.41 8.82 12.48
CA VAL A 70 -19.91 8.51 13.83
C VAL A 70 -19.12 7.19 13.82
N ALA A 71 -19.60 6.20 13.07
CA ALA A 71 -18.88 4.93 12.87
C ALA A 71 -17.52 5.14 12.19
N THR A 72 -17.46 6.04 11.20
CA THR A 72 -16.21 6.37 10.50
C THR A 72 -15.23 7.09 11.43
N LEU A 73 -15.72 8.03 12.24
CA LEU A 73 -14.89 8.77 13.19
C LEU A 73 -14.29 7.85 14.26
N LEU A 74 -15.09 6.92 14.80
CA LEU A 74 -14.62 5.93 15.77
C LEU A 74 -13.61 4.95 15.18
N ALA A 75 -13.78 4.52 13.94
CA ALA A 75 -12.82 3.67 13.26
C ALA A 75 -11.46 4.38 13.09
N ILE A 76 -11.47 5.65 12.70
CA ILE A 76 -10.26 6.48 12.57
C ILE A 76 -9.58 6.64 13.94
N LEU A 77 -10.35 6.96 14.99
CA LEU A 77 -9.83 7.15 16.33
C LEU A 77 -9.17 5.88 16.89
N PHE A 78 -9.82 4.73 16.67
CA PHE A 78 -9.30 3.44 17.08
C PHE A 78 -7.98 3.11 16.37
N MET A 79 -7.89 3.37 15.06
CA MET A 79 -6.69 3.12 14.27
C MET A 79 -5.51 4.02 14.70
N LEU A 80 -5.79 5.30 14.97
CA LEU A 80 -4.80 6.24 15.52
C LEU A 80 -4.31 5.82 16.92
N ALA A 81 -5.23 5.42 17.80
CA ALA A 81 -4.89 4.97 19.14
C ALA A 81 -3.99 3.72 19.13
N GLY A 82 -4.29 2.75 18.26
CA GLY A 82 -3.45 1.57 18.08
C GLY A 82 -2.05 1.90 17.58
N ASN A 83 -1.93 2.84 16.64
CA ASN A 83 -0.63 3.26 16.10
C ASN A 83 0.21 4.00 17.16
N TYR A 84 -0.43 4.92 17.88
CA TYR A 84 0.19 5.63 19.00
C TYR A 84 0.71 4.66 20.07
N LEU A 85 -0.07 3.63 20.41
CA LEU A 85 0.33 2.61 21.37
C LEU A 85 1.62 1.88 20.94
N VAL A 86 1.72 1.48 19.67
CA VAL A 86 2.92 0.81 19.14
C VAL A 86 4.14 1.72 19.25
N VAL A 87 4.03 2.98 18.83
CA VAL A 87 5.11 3.96 18.93
C VAL A 87 5.53 4.19 20.38
N TRP A 88 4.55 4.31 21.27
CA TRP A 88 4.78 4.50 22.70
C TRP A 88 5.51 3.31 23.33
N ILE A 89 5.13 2.08 22.98
CA ILE A 89 5.84 0.87 23.43
C ILE A 89 7.30 0.88 22.95
N VAL A 90 7.54 1.19 21.67
CA VAL A 90 8.91 1.25 21.12
C VAL A 90 9.75 2.31 21.83
N LEU A 91 9.19 3.50 22.09
CA LEU A 91 9.87 4.59 22.80
C LEU A 91 10.14 4.26 24.28
N ALA A 92 9.18 3.63 24.97
CA ALA A 92 9.37 3.20 26.36
C ALA A 92 10.50 2.16 26.49
N GLN A 93 10.70 1.34 25.46
CA GLN A 93 11.84 0.42 25.40
C GLN A 93 13.15 1.10 24.96
N ALA A 94 13.08 2.26 24.30
CA ALA A 94 14.26 2.99 23.83
C ALA A 94 15.08 3.58 24.99
N GLU A 95 14.45 3.99 26.10
CA GLU A 95 15.17 4.42 27.30
C GLU A 95 15.93 3.26 27.95
N ALA A 96 15.30 2.07 28.04
CA ALA A 96 15.95 0.86 28.52
C ALA A 96 17.10 0.40 27.59
N PHE A 97 16.95 0.59 26.28
CA PHE A 97 18.00 0.35 25.29
C PHE A 97 19.16 1.35 25.43
N ALA A 98 18.87 2.64 25.60
CA ALA A 98 19.88 3.69 25.81
C ALA A 98 20.69 3.44 27.10
N ALA A 99 20.04 2.98 28.17
CA ALA A 99 20.72 2.59 29.40
C ALA A 99 21.63 1.35 29.24
N ALA A 100 21.30 0.44 28.32
CA ALA A 100 22.09 -0.76 28.02
C ALA A 100 23.17 -0.54 26.94
N LEU A 101 23.15 0.62 26.25
CA LEU A 101 24.08 0.99 25.18
C LEU A 101 25.58 0.84 25.56
N PRO A 102 26.07 1.25 26.75
CA PRO A 102 27.48 1.08 27.09
C PRO A 102 27.89 -0.39 27.25
N VAL A 103 26.97 -1.27 27.68
CA VAL A 103 27.23 -2.72 27.78
C VAL A 103 27.33 -3.36 26.39
N TYR A 104 26.49 -2.95 25.45
CA TYR A 104 26.58 -3.43 24.07
C TYR A 104 27.87 -2.97 23.37
N GLN A 105 28.33 -1.73 23.62
CA GLN A 105 29.61 -1.24 23.11
C GLN A 105 30.79 -2.09 23.61
N ALA A 106 30.85 -2.35 24.91
CA ALA A 106 31.92 -3.16 25.51
C ALA A 106 31.94 -4.61 24.97
N ASN A 107 30.76 -5.22 24.80
CA ASN A 107 30.65 -6.56 24.23
C ASN A 107 31.08 -6.59 22.76
N PHE A 108 30.71 -5.57 21.99
CA PHE A 108 31.07 -5.48 20.57
C PHE A 108 32.58 -5.28 20.38
N GLU A 109 33.20 -4.43 21.19
CA GLU A 109 34.66 -4.24 21.22
C GLU A 109 35.37 -5.55 21.60
N THR A 110 34.86 -6.29 22.59
CA THR A 110 35.40 -7.60 22.98
C THR A 110 35.29 -8.64 21.87
N LEU A 111 34.18 -8.66 21.13
CA LEU A 111 33.98 -9.58 20.00
C LEU A 111 34.91 -9.26 18.82
N LEU A 112 35.10 -7.98 18.53
CA LEU A 112 36.03 -7.53 17.50
C LEU A 112 37.48 -7.85 17.84
N LEU A 113 37.91 -7.59 19.08
CA LEU A 113 39.24 -7.94 19.56
C LEU A 113 39.49 -9.45 19.49
N ARG A 114 38.51 -10.28 19.86
CA ARG A 114 38.60 -11.74 19.71
C ARG A 114 38.67 -12.18 18.25
N GLY A 115 37.88 -11.57 17.37
CA GLY A 115 37.90 -11.85 15.93
C GLY A 115 39.23 -11.48 15.27
N ALA A 116 39.81 -10.35 15.64
CA ALA A 116 41.12 -9.93 15.14
C ALA A 116 42.29 -10.75 15.69
N ALA A 117 42.23 -11.14 16.97
CA ALA A 117 43.22 -12.05 17.55
C ALA A 117 43.24 -13.41 16.83
N LEU A 118 42.07 -13.90 16.37
CA LEU A 118 41.99 -15.12 15.55
C LEU A 118 42.57 -14.95 14.13
N LEU A 119 42.64 -13.72 13.64
CA LEU A 119 43.20 -13.37 12.33
C LEU A 119 44.68 -12.90 12.41
N GLY A 120 45.28 -12.89 13.61
CA GLY A 120 46.66 -12.45 13.83
C GLY A 120 46.87 -10.95 13.68
N LEU A 121 45.82 -10.15 13.81
CA LEU A 121 45.87 -8.69 13.78
C LEU A 121 45.99 -8.17 15.22
N ASP A 122 47.22 -7.97 15.70
CA ASP A 122 47.49 -7.54 17.08
C ASP A 122 47.14 -6.06 17.37
N GLU A 123 46.90 -5.26 16.32
CA GLU A 123 46.43 -3.88 16.44
C GLU A 123 45.26 -3.64 15.48
N LEU A 124 44.03 -3.77 15.99
CA LEU A 124 42.88 -3.13 15.34
C LEU A 124 42.87 -1.65 15.73
N PRO A 125 42.64 -0.72 14.78
CA PRO A 125 42.26 0.64 15.12
C PRO A 125 41.04 0.60 16.05
N THR A 126 41.05 1.39 17.14
CA THR A 126 39.92 1.48 18.07
C THR A 126 38.63 1.66 17.28
N THR A 127 37.56 0.95 17.65
CA THR A 127 36.23 0.97 16.98
C THR A 127 35.72 2.38 16.66
N ALA A 128 36.11 3.37 17.46
CA ALA A 128 35.89 4.80 17.23
C ALA A 128 36.39 5.28 15.85
N SER A 129 37.59 4.88 15.42
CA SER A 129 38.21 5.29 14.15
C SER A 129 37.65 4.56 12.92
N MET A 130 37.02 3.40 13.12
CA MET A 130 36.30 2.69 12.06
C MET A 130 34.89 3.27 11.86
N LEU A 131 34.22 3.68 12.95
CA LEU A 131 32.94 4.40 12.87
C LEU A 131 33.07 5.77 12.21
N GLU A 132 34.20 6.46 12.40
CA GLU A 132 34.47 7.75 11.77
C GLU A 132 34.68 7.64 10.25
N GLN A 133 35.05 6.46 9.74
CA GLN A 133 35.15 6.15 8.31
C GLN A 133 33.85 5.58 7.72
N ILE A 134 32.87 5.23 8.55
CA ILE A 134 31.53 4.86 8.07
C ILE A 134 30.79 6.16 7.77
N ASP A 135 30.76 6.50 6.50
CA ASP A 135 29.95 7.60 6.01
C ASP A 135 28.46 7.22 6.17
N VAL A 136 27.84 7.70 7.24
CA VAL A 136 26.42 7.45 7.58
C VAL A 136 25.47 8.25 6.72
N GLN A 137 25.96 9.26 6.01
CA GLN A 137 25.17 10.19 5.21
C GLN A 137 24.42 9.52 4.04
N PRO A 138 25.03 8.61 3.24
CA PRO A 138 24.33 7.87 2.19
C PRO A 138 23.28 6.91 2.74
N MET A 139 23.53 6.31 3.90
CA MET A 139 22.58 5.40 4.56
C MET A 139 21.35 6.14 5.06
N LEU A 140 21.54 7.32 5.67
CA LEU A 140 20.44 8.22 6.06
C LEU A 140 19.66 8.72 4.83
N GLY A 141 20.35 9.01 3.72
CA GLY A 141 19.73 9.37 2.44
C GLY A 141 18.83 8.25 1.90
N ALA A 142 19.33 7.01 1.85
CA ALA A 142 18.57 5.85 1.36
C ALA A 142 17.34 5.54 2.25
N ILE A 143 17.45 5.70 3.56
CA ILE A 143 16.33 5.59 4.50
C ILE A 143 15.32 6.72 4.24
N GLY A 144 15.79 7.95 4.07
CA GLY A 144 14.96 9.11 3.76
C GLY A 144 14.17 8.94 2.46
N ASP A 145 14.83 8.49 1.39
CA ASP A 145 14.20 8.22 0.10
C ASP A 145 13.16 7.09 0.18
N SER A 146 13.47 6.03 0.94
CA SER A 146 12.53 4.93 1.18
C SER A 146 11.29 5.42 1.92
N ILE A 147 11.45 6.20 2.99
CA ILE A 147 10.34 6.80 3.74
C ILE A 147 9.56 7.76 2.83
N GLY A 148 10.25 8.61 2.07
CA GLY A 148 9.61 9.57 1.16
C GLY A 148 8.76 8.88 0.10
N SER A 149 9.26 7.80 -0.51
CA SER A 149 8.52 7.01 -1.50
C SER A 149 7.29 6.31 -0.91
N LEU A 150 7.40 5.80 0.32
CA LEU A 150 6.27 5.22 1.06
C LEU A 150 5.21 6.27 1.38
N VAL A 151 5.61 7.43 1.90
CA VAL A 151 4.70 8.54 2.21
C VAL A 151 3.98 9.02 0.95
N SER A 152 4.72 9.22 -0.15
CA SER A 152 4.13 9.59 -1.44
C SER A 152 3.09 8.58 -1.91
N SER A 153 3.39 7.30 -1.81
CA SER A 153 2.46 6.21 -2.18
C SER A 153 1.21 6.21 -1.31
N ILE A 154 1.37 6.38 0.01
CA ILE A 154 0.25 6.44 0.96
C ILE A 154 -0.64 7.64 0.66
N VAL A 155 -0.08 8.82 0.41
CA VAL A 155 -0.85 10.03 0.06
C VAL A 155 -1.69 9.78 -1.18
N LEU A 156 -1.13 9.16 -2.23
CA LEU A 156 -1.87 8.85 -3.45
C LEU A 156 -3.01 7.85 -3.19
N ILE A 157 -2.76 6.79 -2.40
CA ILE A 157 -3.80 5.83 -1.99
C ILE A 157 -4.93 6.53 -1.24
N LEU A 158 -4.60 7.44 -0.30
CA LEU A 158 -5.60 8.19 0.47
C LEU A 158 -6.43 9.12 -0.41
N ILE A 159 -5.83 9.77 -1.41
CA ILE A 159 -6.54 10.58 -2.40
C ILE A 159 -7.54 9.71 -3.18
N TYR A 160 -7.10 8.55 -3.69
CA TYR A 160 -7.98 7.63 -4.40
C TYR A 160 -9.10 7.07 -3.52
N LEU A 161 -8.79 6.70 -2.27
CA LEU A 161 -9.78 6.23 -1.32
C LEU A 161 -10.81 7.32 -1.02
N GLY A 162 -10.36 8.56 -0.83
CA GLY A 162 -11.24 9.72 -0.65
C GLY A 162 -12.16 9.95 -1.85
N PHE A 163 -11.62 9.84 -3.06
CA PHE A 163 -12.39 9.91 -4.30
C PHE A 163 -13.43 8.80 -4.38
N LEU A 164 -13.05 7.55 -4.10
CA LEU A 164 -13.97 6.40 -4.09
C LEU A 164 -15.10 6.58 -3.07
N LEU A 165 -14.79 7.08 -1.87
CA LEU A 165 -15.80 7.36 -0.84
C LEU A 165 -16.74 8.52 -1.19
N ALA A 166 -16.22 9.55 -1.87
CA ALA A 166 -17.04 10.63 -2.39
C ALA A 166 -17.97 10.13 -3.50
N GLU A 167 -17.44 9.31 -4.40
CA GLU A 167 -18.16 8.80 -5.55
C GLU A 167 -19.21 7.73 -5.17
N GLU A 168 -18.97 6.93 -4.12
CA GLU A 168 -19.94 5.98 -3.53
C GLU A 168 -21.31 6.65 -3.25
N LYS A 169 -21.31 7.93 -2.82
CA LYS A 169 -22.53 8.68 -2.52
C LYS A 169 -23.24 9.25 -3.76
N ILE A 170 -22.52 9.43 -4.86
CA ILE A 170 -22.96 10.17 -6.05
C ILE A 170 -23.36 9.23 -7.20
N ILE A 171 -22.71 8.06 -7.33
CA ILE A 171 -23.00 7.02 -8.34
C ILE A 171 -24.50 6.67 -8.43
N PRO A 172 -25.26 6.50 -7.33
CA PRO A 172 -26.69 6.16 -7.42
C PRO A 172 -27.53 7.23 -8.13
N GLY A 173 -27.11 8.51 -8.03
CA GLY A 173 -27.76 9.63 -8.71
C GLY A 173 -27.37 9.73 -10.18
N LYS A 174 -26.12 9.38 -10.53
CA LYS A 174 -25.64 9.31 -11.93
C LYS A 174 -26.31 8.17 -12.70
N LEU A 175 -26.44 6.98 -12.10
CA LEU A 175 -27.10 5.83 -12.75
C LEU A 175 -28.59 6.06 -13.03
N LYS A 176 -29.30 6.77 -12.14
CA LYS A 176 -30.72 7.11 -12.36
C LYS A 176 -30.96 8.10 -13.49
N ARG A 177 -29.90 8.74 -14.01
CA ARG A 177 -29.96 9.74 -15.10
C ARG A 177 -29.47 9.18 -16.44
N LEU A 178 -28.97 7.94 -16.47
CA LEU A 178 -28.70 7.25 -17.72
C LEU A 178 -30.05 6.89 -18.36
N PRO A 179 -30.37 7.40 -19.58
CA PRO A 179 -31.59 7.04 -20.26
C PRO A 179 -31.53 5.55 -20.63
N SER A 180 -32.25 4.73 -19.88
CA SER A 180 -32.48 3.31 -20.18
C SER A 180 -33.49 3.17 -21.32
N ASP A 181 -33.23 3.75 -22.49
CA ASP A 181 -33.91 3.36 -23.73
C ASP A 181 -33.21 3.96 -24.98
N PRO A 182 -32.49 3.16 -25.78
CA PRO A 182 -32.03 3.56 -27.10
C PRO A 182 -33.17 3.72 -28.11
N ASP A 183 -34.35 3.12 -27.89
CA ASP A 183 -35.39 2.97 -28.93
C ASP A 183 -36.47 4.06 -28.89
N LYS A 184 -36.39 5.04 -27.98
CA LYS A 184 -37.39 6.11 -27.86
C LYS A 184 -36.99 7.46 -28.47
N LYS A 185 -36.01 7.47 -29.37
CA LYS A 185 -35.56 8.70 -30.08
C LYS A 185 -36.18 8.89 -31.46
N GLU A 186 -36.93 7.91 -31.97
CA GLU A 186 -37.45 7.94 -33.35
C GLU A 186 -38.91 8.44 -33.49
N GLN A 187 -39.55 8.88 -32.39
CA GLN A 187 -40.92 9.43 -32.44
C GLN A 187 -41.01 10.93 -32.17
N LEU A 188 -39.88 11.64 -32.20
CA LEU A 188 -39.83 13.11 -32.01
C LEU A 188 -39.02 13.81 -33.12
N GLN A 189 -39.09 13.29 -34.35
CA GLN A 189 -38.81 14.04 -35.57
C GLN A 189 -39.99 13.95 -36.52
#